data_AF-A0A3C1SCQ9-F1
#
_entry.id   AF-A0A3C1SCQ9-F1
#
_cell.length_a   1.000
_cell.length_b   1.000
_cell.length_c   1.000
_cell.angle_alpha   90.00
_cell.angle_beta   90.00
_cell.angle_gamma   90.00
#
_symmetry.space_group_name_H-M   'P 1'
#
loop_
_entity.id
_entity.type
_entity.pdbx_description
1 polymer ?
#
loop_
_entity_poly.entity_id
_entity_poly.type
_entity_poly.pdbx_seq_one_letter_code
_entity_poly.pdbx_strand_id
1 'polypeptide(L)'
;MRDHSYERRFRSLISEDTIFHGSGYSWGVHDKLYQVRDGCVYIVRYQPWKRQRFIEEVRFDSWKGQVVSGKVASFGVIIECENAIVVLPSDDGTPITFKGEPVNWRIFPRSKYYENQLHIIYEDRIEIISFNHDYFVNQKSKRAGIEVFQIN
;
A
#
# COMPACT_ATOMS: atom_id res chain seq x y z
N MET A 1 23.98 -33.79 -10.34
CA MET A 1 23.19 -32.59 -10.00
C MET A 1 22.45 -32.88 -8.71
N ARG A 2 22.70 -32.14 -7.62
CA ARG A 2 21.90 -32.28 -6.39
C ARG A 2 20.68 -31.39 -6.53
N ASP A 3 19.52 -32.02 -6.55
CA ASP A 3 18.22 -31.37 -6.43
C ASP A 3 18.09 -30.89 -4.98
N HIS A 4 18.36 -29.62 -4.75
CA HIS A 4 18.09 -29.00 -3.46
C HIS A 4 16.61 -28.61 -3.44
N SER A 5 15.77 -29.52 -2.96
CA SER A 5 14.37 -29.20 -2.67
C SER A 5 14.32 -28.20 -1.51
N TYR A 6 14.04 -26.93 -1.79
CA TYR A 6 13.82 -25.93 -0.75
C TYR A 6 12.46 -26.17 -0.10
N GLU A 7 12.45 -26.62 1.15
CA GLU A 7 11.23 -26.83 1.92
C GLU A 7 10.88 -25.55 2.70
N ARG A 8 9.66 -25.02 2.51
CA ARG A 8 9.16 -23.92 3.33
C ARG A 8 8.68 -24.47 4.66
N ARG A 9 9.43 -24.22 5.72
CA ARG A 9 9.04 -24.55 7.09
C ARG A 9 8.66 -23.30 7.85
N PHE A 10 7.54 -23.36 8.55
CA PHE A 10 7.21 -22.36 9.55
C PHE A 10 8.31 -22.35 10.62
N ARG A 11 8.86 -21.16 10.92
CA ARG A 11 9.97 -21.02 11.88
C ARG A 11 9.51 -20.39 13.20
N SER A 12 8.77 -19.29 13.12
CA SER A 12 8.36 -18.51 14.28
C SER A 12 7.27 -17.50 13.91
N LEU A 13 6.52 -17.05 14.93
CA LEU A 13 5.69 -15.87 14.84
C LEU A 13 6.54 -14.62 15.12
N ILE A 14 6.35 -13.57 14.30
CA ILE A 14 6.88 -12.24 14.56
C ILE A 14 5.66 -11.33 14.72
N SER A 15 5.51 -10.69 15.88
CA SER A 15 4.38 -9.82 16.17
C SER A 15 4.54 -8.44 15.53
N GLU A 16 3.43 -7.71 15.36
CA GLU A 16 3.45 -6.32 14.92
C GLU A 16 4.20 -5.41 15.89
N ASP A 17 4.15 -5.66 17.21
CA ASP A 17 4.91 -4.91 18.20
C ASP A 17 6.42 -5.07 17.99
N THR A 18 6.87 -6.27 17.61
CA THR A 18 8.26 -6.51 17.24
C THR A 18 8.67 -5.77 15.96
N ILE A 19 7.73 -5.53 15.04
CA ILE A 19 7.98 -4.93 13.72
C ILE A 19 7.92 -3.40 13.79
N PHE A 20 6.89 -2.86 14.43
CA PHE A 20 6.55 -1.44 14.46
C PHE A 20 6.88 -0.76 15.80
N HIS A 21 7.20 -1.53 16.84
CA HIS A 21 7.44 -1.02 18.20
C HIS A 21 6.27 -0.15 18.68
N GLY A 22 5.04 -0.65 18.49
CA GLY A 22 3.82 -0.02 18.99
C GLY A 22 2.56 -0.75 18.54
N SER A 23 1.43 -0.32 19.11
CA SER A 23 0.11 -0.89 18.89
C SER A 23 -0.69 -0.07 17.88
N GLY A 24 -1.41 -0.73 17.00
CA GLY A 24 -2.26 -0.06 16.01
C GLY A 24 -2.96 -1.06 15.10
N TYR A 25 -3.69 -0.56 14.12
CA TYR A 25 -4.22 -1.42 13.06
C TYR A 25 -3.16 -1.66 12.01
N SER A 26 -2.77 -2.92 11.81
CA SER A 26 -1.72 -3.31 10.87
C SER A 26 -2.23 -4.17 9.72
N TRP A 27 -1.67 -3.95 8.54
CA TRP A 27 -1.89 -4.78 7.37
C TRP A 27 -0.60 -4.91 6.56
N GLY A 28 -0.56 -5.84 5.61
CA GLY A 28 0.62 -6.10 4.81
C GLY A 28 0.28 -6.41 3.36
N VAL A 29 1.21 -6.09 2.47
CA VAL A 29 1.20 -6.56 1.08
C VAL A 29 2.65 -6.84 0.65
N HIS A 30 2.88 -7.97 -0.02
CA HIS A 30 4.21 -8.33 -0.54
C HIS A 30 5.35 -8.12 0.48
N ASP A 31 6.25 -7.17 0.22
CA ASP A 31 7.41 -6.82 1.03
C ASP A 31 7.17 -5.59 1.92
N LYS A 32 5.93 -5.09 2.05
CA LYS A 32 5.59 -3.91 2.82
C LYS A 32 4.54 -4.22 3.87
N LEU A 33 4.78 -3.67 5.05
CA LEU A 33 3.87 -3.72 6.18
C LEU A 33 3.50 -2.30 6.55
N TYR A 34 2.26 -2.12 6.98
CA TYR A 34 1.68 -0.85 7.36
C TYR A 34 1.13 -0.94 8.78
N GLN A 35 1.24 0.14 9.54
CA GLN A 35 0.53 0.30 10.81
C GLN A 35 -0.06 1.70 10.88
N VAL A 36 -1.33 1.79 11.26
CA VAL A 36 -1.97 3.06 11.63
C VAL A 36 -1.91 3.21 13.14
N ARG A 37 -1.38 4.35 13.58
CA ARG A 37 -1.48 4.84 14.96
C ARG A 37 -1.33 6.35 14.96
N ASP A 38 -2.01 7.03 15.89
CA ASP A 38 -1.86 8.47 16.14
C ASP A 38 -2.05 9.39 14.91
N GLY A 39 -2.96 9.01 14.00
CA GLY A 39 -3.20 9.77 12.76
C GLY A 39 -2.08 9.67 11.72
N CYS A 40 -1.15 8.72 11.91
CA CYS A 40 -0.04 8.43 11.02
C CYS A 40 -0.13 7.01 10.48
N VAL A 41 0.33 6.83 9.24
CA VAL A 41 0.61 5.53 8.63
C VAL A 41 2.12 5.31 8.60
N TYR A 42 2.56 4.27 9.29
CA TYR A 42 3.94 3.82 9.32
C TYR A 42 4.14 2.75 8.27
N ILE A 43 5.13 2.94 7.39
CA ILE A 43 5.44 2.02 6.30
C ILE A 43 6.80 1.36 6.58
N VAL A 44 6.83 0.04 6.63
CA VAL A 44 8.04 -0.76 6.88
C VAL A 44 8.24 -1.74 5.73
N ARG A 45 9.47 -1.84 5.22
CA ARG A 45 9.85 -2.91 4.29
C ARG A 45 10.19 -4.17 5.07
N TYR A 46 9.44 -5.24 4.82
CA TYR A 46 9.68 -6.56 5.37
C TYR A 46 10.76 -7.30 4.58
N GLN A 47 11.87 -7.63 5.25
CA GLN A 47 12.93 -8.48 4.72
C GLN A 47 13.13 -9.68 5.66
N PRO A 48 12.82 -10.92 5.23
CA PRO A 48 12.80 -12.08 6.14
C PRO A 48 14.15 -12.39 6.83
N TRP A 49 15.26 -11.99 6.20
CA TRP A 49 16.63 -12.30 6.62
C TRP A 49 17.41 -11.07 7.13
N LYS A 50 16.76 -9.90 7.23
CA LYS A 50 17.39 -8.66 7.69
C LYS A 50 16.50 -7.96 8.71
N ARG A 51 17.09 -6.99 9.42
CA ARG A 51 16.30 -6.07 10.24
C ARG A 51 15.32 -5.32 9.33
N GLN A 52 14.08 -5.19 9.79
CA GLN A 52 13.05 -4.47 9.06
C GLN A 52 13.47 -3.02 8.87
N ARG A 53 13.25 -2.49 7.67
CA ARG A 53 13.65 -1.14 7.31
C ARG A 53 12.43 -0.24 7.34
N PHE A 54 12.42 0.74 8.24
CA PHE A 54 11.49 1.85 8.16
C PHE A 54 11.65 2.58 6.82
N ILE A 55 10.54 2.74 6.10
CA ILE A 55 10.52 3.46 4.83
C ILE A 55 10.10 4.91 5.10
N GLU A 56 8.92 5.10 5.68
CA GLU A 56 8.27 6.40 5.76
C GLU A 56 7.16 6.43 6.82
N GLU A 57 6.91 7.64 7.33
CA GLU A 57 5.74 7.98 8.12
C GLU A 57 4.93 9.00 7.32
N VAL A 58 3.66 8.70 7.07
CA VAL A 58 2.73 9.62 6.43
C VAL A 58 1.72 10.09 7.46
N ARG A 59 1.77 11.38 7.79
CA ARG A 59 0.80 12.01 8.67
C ARG A 59 -0.39 12.53 7.86
N PHE A 60 -1.58 12.23 8.32
CA PHE A 60 -2.80 12.76 7.73
C PHE A 60 -3.26 14.02 8.43
N ASP A 61 -3.82 14.96 7.65
CA ASP A 61 -4.58 16.05 8.23
C ASP A 61 -5.79 15.50 8.98
N SER A 62 -6.06 16.04 10.17
CA SER A 62 -7.13 15.56 11.07
C SER A 62 -8.52 15.54 10.42
N TRP A 63 -8.80 16.41 9.45
CA TRP A 63 -10.09 16.45 8.75
C TRP A 63 -10.39 15.16 7.97
N LYS A 64 -9.38 14.37 7.60
CA LYS A 64 -9.55 13.10 6.87
C LYS A 64 -10.24 12.03 7.73
N GLY A 65 -10.22 12.18 9.06
CA GLY A 65 -10.74 11.18 10.00
C GLY A 65 -9.80 9.99 10.19
N GLN A 66 -10.30 8.95 10.83
CA GLN A 66 -9.56 7.72 11.08
C GLN A 66 -9.33 6.93 9.79
N VAL A 67 -8.24 6.14 9.74
CA VAL A 67 -8.01 5.20 8.64
C VAL A 67 -8.93 4.00 8.82
N VAL A 68 -9.69 3.69 7.77
CA VAL A 68 -10.64 2.58 7.72
C VAL A 68 -9.98 1.36 7.08
N SER A 69 -9.27 1.55 5.96
CA SER A 69 -8.65 0.45 5.23
C SER A 69 -7.48 0.89 4.36
N GLY A 70 -6.73 -0.08 3.85
CA GLY A 70 -5.67 0.16 2.88
C GLY A 70 -5.54 -0.97 1.88
N LYS A 71 -5.26 -0.65 0.62
CA LYS A 71 -4.87 -1.61 -0.42
C LYS A 71 -3.70 -1.08 -1.22
N VAL A 72 -3.09 -1.98 -1.97
CA VAL A 72 -1.95 -1.64 -2.82
C VAL A 72 -2.27 -2.02 -4.25
N ALA A 73 -2.01 -1.08 -5.14
CA ALA A 73 -2.11 -1.23 -6.59
C ALA A 73 -0.72 -1.11 -7.22
N SER A 74 -0.66 -1.27 -8.55
CA SER A 74 0.56 -1.03 -9.30
C SER A 74 1.07 0.39 -9.08
N PHE A 75 0.17 1.37 -9.14
CA PHE A 75 0.43 2.81 -9.04
C PHE A 75 0.71 3.37 -7.64
N GLY A 76 0.54 2.56 -6.57
CA GLY A 76 0.74 3.06 -5.22
C GLY A 76 -0.08 2.36 -4.15
N VAL A 77 -0.13 2.99 -2.98
CA VAL A 77 -0.90 2.54 -1.81
C VAL A 77 -2.13 3.44 -1.69
N ILE A 78 -3.30 2.83 -1.68
CA ILE A 78 -4.58 3.50 -1.48
C ILE A 78 -4.96 3.31 -0.01
N ILE A 79 -5.26 4.42 0.66
CA ILE A 79 -5.61 4.48 2.07
C ILE A 79 -6.97 5.14 2.17
N GLU A 80 -7.92 4.42 2.71
CA GLU A 80 -9.27 4.91 2.98
C GLU A 80 -9.30 5.49 4.39
N CYS A 81 -9.75 6.73 4.48
CA CYS A 81 -10.10 7.39 5.73
C CYS A 81 -11.61 7.69 5.73
N GLU A 82 -12.18 7.98 6.89
CA GLU A 82 -13.60 8.29 7.05
C GLU A 82 -14.09 9.38 6.07
N ASN A 83 -13.28 10.41 5.82
CA ASN A 83 -13.66 11.56 5.00
C ASN A 83 -12.81 11.74 3.73
N ALA A 84 -11.99 10.74 3.36
CA ALA A 84 -11.13 10.83 2.18
C ALA A 84 -10.61 9.49 1.68
N ILE A 85 -10.26 9.43 0.39
CA ILE A 85 -9.30 8.46 -0.13
C ILE A 85 -7.96 9.15 -0.36
N VAL A 86 -6.87 8.59 0.17
CA VAL A 86 -5.51 9.05 -0.08
C VAL A 86 -4.75 8.00 -0.89
N VAL A 87 -4.15 8.43 -2.00
CA VAL A 87 -3.23 7.61 -2.77
C VAL A 87 -1.81 8.10 -2.52
N LEU A 88 -0.97 7.24 -1.97
CA LEU A 88 0.47 7.40 -1.91
C LEU A 88 1.05 6.80 -3.19
N PRO A 89 1.55 7.61 -4.12
CA PRO A 89 2.18 7.11 -5.33
C PRO A 89 3.32 6.13 -5.03
N SER A 90 3.58 5.20 -5.93
CA SER A 90 4.67 4.23 -5.76
C SER A 90 6.07 4.87 -5.89
N ASP A 91 6.14 6.03 -6.55
CA ASP A 91 7.31 6.87 -6.75
C ASP A 91 7.48 7.90 -5.61
N ASP A 92 8.26 8.96 -5.84
CA ASP A 92 8.44 10.08 -4.92
C ASP A 92 7.37 11.19 -5.08
N GLY A 93 6.25 10.87 -5.73
CA GLY A 93 5.14 11.77 -5.94
C GLY A 93 4.43 12.19 -4.65
N THR A 94 3.86 13.40 -4.68
CA THR A 94 3.03 13.93 -3.58
C THR A 94 1.77 13.08 -3.39
N PRO A 95 1.36 12.79 -2.14
CA PRO A 95 0.08 12.14 -1.87
C PRO A 95 -1.09 12.83 -2.56
N ILE A 96 -1.92 12.05 -3.27
CA ILE A 96 -3.12 12.53 -3.95
C ILE A 96 -4.30 12.27 -3.03
N THR A 97 -5.07 13.30 -2.69
CA THR A 97 -6.24 13.17 -1.80
C THR A 97 -7.54 13.45 -2.56
N PHE A 98 -8.47 12.52 -2.46
CA PHE A 98 -9.85 12.66 -2.91
C PHE A 98 -10.74 12.90 -1.69
N LYS A 99 -11.45 14.03 -1.67
CA LYS A 99 -12.24 14.46 -0.51
C LYS A 99 -13.64 13.84 -0.53
N GLY A 100 -14.14 13.51 0.65
CA GLY A 100 -15.49 12.99 0.87
C GLY A 100 -15.46 11.57 1.42
N GLU A 101 -16.53 11.19 2.13
CA GLU A 101 -16.75 9.83 2.60
C GLU A 101 -17.04 8.90 1.42
N PRO A 102 -16.16 7.91 1.14
CA PRO A 102 -16.39 6.96 0.06
C PRO A 102 -17.42 5.91 0.50
N VAL A 103 -18.46 5.71 -0.30
CA VAL A 103 -19.41 4.59 -0.12
C VAL A 103 -18.75 3.28 -0.53
N ASN A 104 -17.94 3.32 -1.59
CA ASN A 104 -17.15 2.17 -2.04
C ASN A 104 -15.95 2.64 -2.85
N TRP A 105 -14.92 1.82 -2.93
CA TRP A 105 -13.84 2.03 -3.89
C TRP A 105 -13.19 0.71 -4.30
N ARG A 106 -12.66 0.67 -5.53
CA ARG A 106 -12.06 -0.56 -6.10
C ARG A 106 -10.84 -0.26 -6.95
N ILE A 107 -9.91 -1.21 -6.90
CA ILE A 107 -8.74 -1.31 -7.77
C ILE A 107 -8.78 -2.66 -8.49
N PHE A 108 -8.10 -2.75 -9.63
CA PHE A 108 -8.14 -3.93 -10.48
C PHE A 108 -6.75 -4.53 -10.76
N PRO A 109 -5.99 -4.93 -9.72
CA PRO A 109 -4.57 -5.29 -9.85
C PRO A 109 -4.29 -6.51 -10.74
N ARG A 110 -5.31 -7.27 -11.15
CA ARG A 110 -5.21 -8.42 -12.06
C ARG A 110 -5.88 -8.19 -13.41
N SER A 111 -6.36 -6.98 -13.68
CA SER A 111 -7.01 -6.65 -14.94
C SER A 111 -6.01 -6.15 -15.96
N LYS A 112 -5.97 -6.77 -17.14
CA LYS A 112 -5.12 -6.34 -18.25
C LYS A 112 -5.41 -4.91 -18.73
N TYR A 113 -6.64 -4.42 -18.56
CA TYR A 113 -7.08 -3.13 -19.12
C TYR A 113 -7.34 -2.05 -18.06
N TYR A 114 -7.38 -2.43 -16.79
CA TYR A 114 -7.81 -1.53 -15.69
C TYR A 114 -6.85 -1.53 -14.50
N GLU A 115 -5.67 -2.16 -14.63
CA GLU A 115 -4.70 -2.29 -13.54
C GLU A 115 -4.29 -0.96 -12.91
N ASN A 116 -4.31 0.11 -13.70
CA ASN A 116 -3.90 1.43 -13.28
C ASN A 116 -5.06 2.35 -12.90
N GLN A 117 -6.24 1.79 -12.65
CA GLN A 117 -7.44 2.56 -12.30
C GLN A 117 -7.85 2.41 -10.84
N LEU A 118 -8.30 3.53 -10.29
CA LEU A 118 -9.03 3.63 -9.03
C LEU A 118 -10.45 4.11 -9.34
N HIS A 119 -11.44 3.35 -8.91
CA HIS A 119 -12.85 3.76 -8.98
C HIS A 119 -13.31 4.09 -7.57
N ILE A 120 -13.85 5.29 -7.36
CA ILE A 120 -14.39 5.77 -6.08
C ILE A 120 -15.86 6.11 -6.28
N ILE A 121 -16.72 5.53 -5.44
CA ILE A 121 -18.16 5.76 -5.45
C ILE A 121 -18.50 6.56 -4.20
N TYR A 122 -19.10 7.72 -4.40
CA TYR A 122 -19.71 8.54 -3.37
C TYR A 122 -21.24 8.41 -3.47
N GLU A 123 -21.98 9.02 -2.54
CA GLU A 123 -23.44 9.02 -2.59
C GLU A 123 -24.01 9.72 -3.84
N ASP A 124 -23.31 10.75 -4.32
CA ASP A 124 -23.80 11.65 -5.37
C ASP A 124 -23.11 11.46 -6.73
N ARG A 125 -21.97 10.74 -6.78
CA ARG A 125 -21.16 10.60 -7.99
C ARG A 125 -20.24 9.38 -7.96
N ILE A 126 -19.69 9.09 -9.13
CA ILE A 126 -18.58 8.16 -9.31
C ILE A 126 -17.38 8.90 -9.90
N GLU A 127 -16.20 8.67 -9.35
CA GLU A 127 -14.92 9.15 -9.88
C GLU A 127 -14.09 7.96 -10.36
N ILE A 128 -13.64 8.02 -11.62
CA ILE A 128 -12.76 7.02 -12.22
C ILE A 128 -11.43 7.70 -12.55
N ILE A 129 -10.38 7.29 -11.86
CA ILE A 129 -9.05 7.89 -11.97
C ILE A 129 -8.09 6.89 -12.61
N SER A 130 -7.31 7.36 -13.58
CA SER A 130 -6.28 6.57 -14.27
C SER A 130 -4.88 7.10 -13.95
N PHE A 131 -4.02 6.23 -13.43
CA PHE A 131 -2.67 6.54 -12.98
C PHE A 131 -1.66 6.08 -14.05
N ASN A 132 -1.17 7.00 -14.89
CA ASN A 132 -0.25 6.66 -15.99
C ASN A 132 1.23 6.92 -15.69
N HIS A 133 1.55 7.56 -14.56
CA HIS A 133 2.92 7.95 -14.20
C HIS A 133 3.83 6.74 -13.89
N ASP A 134 3.27 5.58 -13.55
CA ASP A 134 4.04 4.45 -13.02
C ASP A 134 4.58 3.47 -14.08
N TYR A 135 4.37 3.73 -15.37
CA TYR A 135 4.86 2.86 -16.44
C TYR A 135 6.38 2.97 -16.67
N PHE A 136 7.01 4.08 -16.24
CA PHE A 136 8.43 4.38 -16.52
C PHE A 136 9.32 4.45 -15.27
N VAL A 137 8.79 4.13 -14.09
CA VAL A 137 9.52 4.25 -12.83
C VAL A 137 10.50 3.08 -12.67
N ASN A 138 11.76 3.41 -12.37
CA ASN A 138 12.82 2.45 -12.09
C ASN A 138 12.41 1.56 -10.89
N GLN A 139 12.06 0.30 -11.17
CA GLN A 139 11.48 -0.64 -10.19
C GLN A 139 12.34 -0.82 -8.92
N LYS A 140 13.64 -0.51 -8.98
CA LYS A 140 14.57 -0.58 -7.84
C LYS A 140 14.41 0.54 -6.80
N SER A 141 13.73 1.64 -7.12
CA SER A 141 13.58 2.80 -6.23
C SER A 141 12.19 3.00 -5.63
N LYS A 142 11.24 2.08 -5.86
CA LYS A 142 9.85 2.24 -5.38
C LYS A 142 9.74 2.30 -3.85
N ARG A 143 9.10 3.36 -3.35
CA ARG A 143 8.87 3.61 -1.92
C ARG A 143 7.58 2.94 -1.44
N ALA A 144 6.58 2.84 -2.31
CA ALA A 144 5.28 2.22 -2.07
C ALA A 144 4.88 1.36 -3.29
N GLY A 145 3.84 0.51 -3.20
CA GLY A 145 3.38 -0.31 -4.35
C GLY A 145 4.00 -1.71 -4.49
N ILE A 146 3.61 -2.40 -5.57
CA ILE A 146 4.06 -3.76 -5.95
C ILE A 146 5.17 -3.69 -7.00
N GLU A 147 6.22 -4.52 -6.87
CA GLU A 147 7.16 -4.79 -7.98
C GLU A 147 6.44 -5.62 -9.05
N VAL A 148 6.17 -5.02 -10.21
CA VAL A 148 5.58 -5.74 -11.33
C VAL A 148 6.71 -6.44 -12.09
N PHE A 149 6.75 -7.77 -12.02
CA PHE A 149 7.63 -8.55 -12.89
C PHE A 149 7.14 -8.43 -14.33
N GLN A 150 7.89 -7.73 -15.19
CA GLN A 150 7.73 -7.88 -16.64
C GLN A 150 8.24 -9.28 -17.01
N ILE A 151 7.32 -10.14 -17.45
CA ILE A 151 7.69 -11.37 -18.16
C ILE A 151 7.95 -10.91 -19.60
N ASN A 152 9.23 -10.94 -19.99
CA ASN A 152 9.66 -10.78 -21.39
C ASN A 152 9.17 -11.93 -22.25
#